data_AF-A0A8J4LI49-F1
#
_entry.id   AF-A0A8J4LI49-F1
#
_cell.length_a   1.000
_cell.length_b   1.000
_cell.length_c   1.000
_cell.angle_alpha   90.00
_cell.angle_beta   90.00
_cell.angle_gamma   90.00
#
_symmetry.space_group_name_H-M   'P 1'
#
loop_
_entity.id
_entity.type
_entity.pdbx_description
1 polymer ?
#
loop_
_entity_poly.entity_id
_entity_poly.type
_entity_poly.pdbx_seq_one_letter_code
_entity_poly.pdbx_strand_id
1 'polypeptide(L)'
;LQILGNVSEFQRVVSVLQEGVDFDIDVNASVFETNIRVVGGLLSAHLLSKKAGVEVEVGWPCSGPLLRMAEEAARKLLPAFQTPTGMPYGTVNLLHGVNPGETPVTCTAGIGTFIVEFATLSHLTGDPVFEDVARKALKALWKNRSDIGLVGNHIDVLTAKWVAQDAGIGAGVDSYFEYLVKGAILLQDKELMSMFLEYNKAIKNYTKFDDWYLWVQMYKGTVSMPVFQSLEAYWPGLQSLIGDVDNAMRTFLNYYTVWKQFGGLPEFYNIPQGYTVDKREGYPLRPELIESAMYLYRATRDPTLLELGRDAVESIEKISKVDCGFATIKDLRDHRLDNRMESFFLAETVKYLYLLFDPDNFIHNDGSVFDVVLTPYGECVLNAGGYIFNTEAHPIDPAALHCCRKRKEEQWEVEDLMREFYSLKKNKKFTLKRAADHGEGESAKDPEDASSEKGGETRNSKKSSHSLLSCPSQSFNSKLAVLGQVFLDNN
;
A
#
# COMPACT_ATOMS: atom_id res chain seq x y z
N LEU A 1 12.88 11.50 7.30
CA LEU A 1 14.03 11.53 8.25
C LEU A 1 14.55 10.13 8.55
N GLN A 2 13.80 9.27 9.25
CA GLN A 2 14.25 7.91 9.59
C GLN A 2 14.71 7.08 8.38
N ILE A 3 13.94 7.13 7.28
CA ILE A 3 14.25 6.40 6.03
C ILE A 3 15.59 6.84 5.43
N LEU A 4 15.93 8.13 5.56
CA LEU A 4 17.18 8.71 5.07
C LEU A 4 18.34 8.57 6.06
N GLY A 5 18.15 7.85 7.18
CA GLY A 5 19.17 7.66 8.22
C GLY A 5 19.43 8.86 9.14
N ASN A 6 18.69 9.98 9.00
CA ASN A 6 18.85 11.13 9.90
C ASN A 6 18.06 10.93 11.21
N VAL A 7 18.55 10.03 12.05
CA VAL A 7 17.93 9.63 13.33
C VAL A 7 17.92 10.77 14.36
N SER A 8 18.96 11.60 14.39
CA SER A 8 19.07 12.71 15.34
C SER A 8 17.97 13.75 15.15
N GLU A 9 17.72 14.13 13.90
CA GLU A 9 16.67 15.09 13.56
C GLU A 9 15.28 14.47 13.75
N PHE A 10 15.12 13.16 13.48
CA PHE A 10 13.89 12.45 13.79
C PHE A 10 13.56 12.52 15.28
N GLN A 11 14.52 12.19 16.15
CA GLN A 11 14.36 12.26 17.61
C GLN A 11 14.01 13.69 18.06
N ARG A 12 14.72 14.70 17.53
CA ARG A 12 14.46 16.11 17.82
C ARG A 12 13.02 16.52 17.48
N VAL A 13 12.54 16.16 16.28
CA VAL A 13 11.18 16.49 15.83
C VAL A 13 10.14 15.77 16.69
N VAL A 14 10.37 14.51 17.07
CA VAL A 14 9.48 13.79 17.99
C VAL A 14 9.33 14.52 19.33
N SER A 15 10.42 15.02 19.92
CA SER A 15 10.36 15.82 21.14
C SER A 15 9.57 17.13 20.94
N VAL A 16 9.83 17.86 19.86
CA VAL A 16 9.12 19.11 19.55
C VAL A 16 7.61 18.89 19.39
N LEU A 17 7.20 17.80 18.75
CA LEU A 17 5.79 17.47 18.58
C LEU A 17 5.09 17.22 19.93
N GLN A 18 5.73 16.47 20.82
CA GLN A 18 5.18 16.14 22.14
C GLN A 18 5.05 17.37 23.06
N GLU A 19 5.92 18.36 22.89
CA GLU A 19 5.92 19.57 23.71
C GLU A 19 4.97 20.67 23.17
N GLY A 20 4.71 20.69 21.87
CA GLY A 20 4.15 21.87 21.20
C GLY A 20 2.82 21.70 20.48
N VAL A 21 2.33 20.48 20.29
CA VAL A 21 1.10 20.24 19.50
C VAL A 21 -0.10 20.01 20.41
N ASP A 22 -1.17 20.76 20.13
CA ASP A 22 -2.49 20.65 20.75
C ASP A 22 -3.55 20.65 19.65
N PHE A 23 -4.49 19.71 19.70
CA PHE A 23 -5.58 19.60 18.72
C PHE A 23 -6.87 20.27 19.20
N ASP A 24 -6.93 20.80 20.42
CA ASP A 24 -8.05 21.59 20.96
C ASP A 24 -8.01 23.07 20.50
N ILE A 25 -7.87 23.28 19.19
CA ILE A 25 -7.76 24.62 18.59
C ILE A 25 -8.96 24.96 17.69
N ASP A 26 -9.40 26.22 17.72
CA ASP A 26 -10.49 26.73 16.87
C ASP A 26 -9.99 26.99 15.44
N VAL A 27 -9.85 25.92 14.67
CA VAL A 27 -9.40 25.94 13.27
C VAL A 27 -10.26 24.99 12.44
N ASN A 28 -10.69 25.46 11.26
CA ASN A 28 -11.28 24.61 10.24
C ASN A 28 -10.18 23.87 9.48
N ALA A 29 -10.23 22.55 9.51
CA ALA A 29 -9.26 21.67 8.88
C ALA A 29 -9.94 20.83 7.78
N SER A 30 -9.19 20.55 6.72
CA SER A 30 -9.60 19.55 5.72
C SER A 30 -9.51 18.16 6.34
N VAL A 31 -10.59 17.39 6.27
CA VAL A 31 -10.66 16.04 6.85
C VAL A 31 -9.67 15.11 6.14
N PHE A 32 -9.65 15.17 4.81
CA PHE A 32 -8.74 14.40 3.96
C PHE A 32 -7.27 14.73 4.25
N GLU A 33 -6.89 16.01 4.17
CA GLU A 33 -5.49 16.43 4.33
C GLU A 33 -4.97 16.15 5.74
N THR A 34 -5.81 16.36 6.76
CA THR A 34 -5.44 16.08 8.15
C THR A 34 -5.21 14.58 8.35
N ASN A 35 -6.03 13.72 7.75
CA ASN A 35 -5.85 12.28 7.84
C ASN A 35 -4.51 11.84 7.21
N ILE A 36 -4.29 12.15 5.93
CA ILE A 36 -3.14 11.60 5.21
C ILE A 36 -1.81 12.17 5.71
N ARG A 37 -1.78 13.46 6.13
CA ARG A 37 -0.54 14.14 6.58
C ARG A 37 -0.30 14.00 8.08
N VAL A 38 -1.31 14.31 8.90
CA VAL A 38 -1.13 14.39 10.36
C VAL A 38 -1.30 13.00 10.98
N VAL A 39 -2.45 12.35 10.76
CA VAL A 39 -2.71 11.02 11.34
C VAL A 39 -1.73 9.99 10.75
N GLY A 40 -1.60 9.93 9.42
CA GLY A 40 -0.65 9.05 8.74
C GLY A 40 0.80 9.30 9.15
N GLY A 41 1.21 10.58 9.25
CA GLY A 41 2.54 10.98 9.68
C GLY A 41 2.86 10.57 11.12
N LEU A 42 1.93 10.80 12.06
CA LEU A 42 2.09 10.42 13.47
C LEU A 42 2.12 8.90 13.65
N LEU A 43 1.24 8.15 12.96
CA LEU A 43 1.24 6.69 12.99
C LEU A 43 2.56 6.11 12.46
N SER A 44 3.04 6.59 11.32
CA SER A 44 4.30 6.12 10.76
C SER A 44 5.50 6.48 11.65
N ALA A 45 5.53 7.70 12.19
CA ALA A 45 6.57 8.10 13.13
C ALA A 45 6.54 7.26 14.42
N HIS A 46 5.36 6.95 14.94
CA HIS A 46 5.17 6.06 16.09
C HIS A 46 5.76 4.66 15.85
N LEU A 47 5.43 4.05 14.71
CA LEU A 47 5.92 2.72 14.33
C LEU A 47 7.43 2.70 14.04
N LEU A 48 7.99 3.81 13.57
CA LEU A 48 9.43 3.94 13.31
C LEU A 48 10.24 4.39 14.54
N SER A 49 9.60 4.83 15.62
CA SER A 49 10.26 5.46 16.77
C SER A 49 11.31 4.56 17.43
N LYS A 50 10.98 3.29 17.67
CA LYS A 50 11.92 2.34 18.26
C LYS A 50 13.16 2.14 17.37
N LYS A 51 12.97 2.02 16.05
CA LYS A 51 14.07 1.88 15.10
C LYS A 51 14.91 3.16 14.97
N ALA A 52 14.29 4.31 15.20
CA ALA A 52 14.95 5.61 15.24
C ALA A 52 15.73 5.86 16.55
N GLY A 53 15.71 4.93 17.51
CA GLY A 53 16.37 5.09 18.81
C GLY A 53 15.64 6.04 19.75
N VAL A 54 14.36 6.35 19.50
CA VAL A 54 13.51 7.06 20.46
C VAL A 54 13.20 6.12 21.62
N GLU A 55 13.26 6.63 22.85
CA GLU A 55 12.79 5.89 24.02
C GLU A 55 11.26 5.72 23.93
N VAL A 56 10.80 4.48 23.82
CA VAL A 56 9.38 4.15 23.67
C VAL A 56 8.79 3.70 25.00
N GLU A 57 7.52 4.07 25.23
CA GLU A 57 6.78 3.68 26.43
C GLU A 57 6.59 2.17 26.56
N VAL A 58 6.44 1.70 27.80
CA VAL A 58 6.03 0.31 28.07
C VAL A 58 4.66 0.07 27.43
N GLY A 59 4.58 -0.94 26.57
CA GLY A 59 3.38 -1.27 25.81
C GLY A 59 3.45 -0.95 24.32
N TRP A 60 4.50 -0.28 23.84
CA TRP A 60 4.74 -0.08 22.42
C TRP A 60 4.73 -1.40 21.61
N PRO A 61 4.12 -1.45 20.41
CA PRO A 61 3.52 -0.34 19.67
C PRO A 61 2.06 -0.02 20.05
N CYS A 62 1.48 -0.68 21.05
CA CYS A 62 0.08 -0.52 21.46
C CYS A 62 -0.15 0.68 22.39
N SER A 63 0.91 1.37 22.77
CA SER A 63 0.89 2.60 23.53
C SER A 63 2.05 3.49 23.10
N GLY A 64 1.88 4.80 23.24
CA GLY A 64 2.93 5.78 23.01
C GLY A 64 2.36 7.18 22.82
N PRO A 65 3.18 8.22 23.02
CA PRO A 65 2.74 9.61 22.90
C PRO A 65 2.27 9.94 21.49
N LEU A 66 3.02 9.53 20.46
CA LEU A 66 2.66 9.77 19.06
C LEU A 66 1.37 9.03 18.65
N LEU A 67 1.15 7.82 19.16
CA LEU A 67 -0.11 7.10 18.94
C LEU A 67 -1.30 7.83 19.56
N ARG A 68 -1.17 8.34 20.79
CA ARG A 68 -2.22 9.14 21.44
C ARG A 68 -2.53 10.42 20.68
N MET A 69 -1.50 11.11 20.17
CA MET A 69 -1.67 12.29 19.32
C MET A 69 -2.40 11.94 18.01
N ALA A 70 -2.05 10.82 17.37
CA ALA A 70 -2.73 10.36 16.16
C ALA A 70 -4.21 10.04 16.44
N GLU A 71 -4.49 9.39 17.58
CA GLU A 71 -5.84 9.09 18.04
C GLU A 71 -6.65 10.36 18.28
N GLU A 72 -6.08 11.33 19.00
CA GLU A 72 -6.70 12.62 19.28
C GLU A 72 -7.06 13.36 18.00
N ALA A 73 -6.09 13.51 17.08
CA ALA A 73 -6.31 14.12 15.78
C ALA A 73 -7.43 13.42 14.99
N ALA A 74 -7.40 12.08 14.91
CA ALA A 74 -8.43 11.31 14.21
C ALA A 74 -9.82 11.45 14.86
N ARG A 75 -9.90 11.52 16.20
CA ARG A 75 -11.17 11.75 16.90
C ARG A 75 -11.80 13.10 16.54
N LYS A 76 -10.99 14.14 16.30
CA LYS A 76 -11.48 15.44 15.81
C LYS A 76 -12.13 15.36 14.43
N LEU A 77 -11.79 14.34 13.63
CA LEU A 77 -12.34 14.13 12.29
C LEU A 77 -13.68 13.37 12.29
N LEU A 78 -13.96 12.57 13.33
CA LEU A 78 -15.16 11.73 13.40
C LEU A 78 -16.50 12.48 13.22
N PRO A 79 -16.69 13.73 13.71
CA PRO A 79 -17.91 14.49 13.43
C PRO A 79 -18.23 14.64 11.95
N ALA A 80 -17.22 14.69 11.07
CA ALA A 80 -17.43 14.80 9.62
C ALA A 80 -18.18 13.60 9.04
N PHE A 81 -18.01 12.40 9.63
CA PHE A 81 -18.64 11.16 9.18
C PHE A 81 -20.10 11.01 9.64
N GLN A 82 -20.62 11.94 10.44
CA GLN A 82 -21.99 11.92 10.96
C GLN A 82 -23.00 12.41 9.89
N THR A 83 -22.98 11.77 8.73
CA THR A 83 -23.91 12.00 7.62
C THR A 83 -24.86 10.81 7.47
N PRO A 84 -26.04 10.98 6.85
CA PRO A 84 -26.95 9.87 6.58
C PRO A 84 -26.31 8.73 5.77
N THR A 85 -25.38 9.06 4.88
CA THR A 85 -24.66 8.09 4.04
C THR A 85 -23.46 7.48 4.75
N GLY A 86 -22.87 8.18 5.74
CA GLY A 86 -21.58 7.86 6.34
C GLY A 86 -20.37 8.34 5.54
N MET A 87 -20.58 9.03 4.41
CA MET A 87 -19.51 9.73 3.70
C MET A 87 -19.17 11.03 4.45
N PRO A 88 -17.89 11.37 4.69
CA PRO A 88 -17.55 12.54 5.48
C PRO A 88 -17.74 13.85 4.72
N TYR A 89 -18.05 14.93 5.44
CA TYR A 89 -17.86 16.29 4.95
C TYR A 89 -16.37 16.56 4.62
N GLY A 90 -16.11 17.53 3.73
CA GLY A 90 -14.75 17.89 3.32
C GLY A 90 -13.95 18.60 4.42
N THR A 91 -14.61 19.39 5.27
CA THR A 91 -13.95 20.10 6.38
C THR A 91 -14.65 19.90 7.72
N VAL A 92 -13.88 20.10 8.80
CA VAL A 92 -14.33 20.02 10.19
C VAL A 92 -13.56 21.04 11.03
N ASN A 93 -14.22 21.68 11.99
CA ASN A 93 -13.54 22.47 13.01
C ASN A 93 -13.02 21.56 14.13
N LEU A 94 -11.74 21.67 14.49
CA LEU A 94 -11.11 20.77 15.48
C LEU A 94 -11.67 20.95 16.90
N LEU A 95 -12.27 22.11 17.21
CA LEU A 95 -12.90 22.37 18.51
C LEU A 95 -14.43 22.20 18.46
N HIS A 96 -15.07 22.61 17.37
CA HIS A 96 -16.53 22.76 17.27
C HIS A 96 -17.22 21.71 16.39
N GLY A 97 -16.47 20.83 15.71
CA GLY A 97 -17.02 19.86 14.77
C GLY A 97 -17.43 20.48 13.44
N VAL A 98 -18.40 19.88 12.75
CA VAL A 98 -18.81 20.34 11.41
C VAL A 98 -19.64 21.64 11.52
N ASN A 99 -19.25 22.67 10.77
CA ASN A 99 -19.99 23.91 10.70
C ASN A 99 -21.38 23.67 10.04
N PRO A 100 -22.50 24.18 10.60
CA PRO A 100 -23.81 24.04 9.98
C PRO A 100 -23.93 24.58 8.54
N GLY A 101 -23.05 25.53 8.15
CA GLY A 101 -22.96 26.06 6.80
C GLY A 101 -22.01 25.32 5.87
N GLU A 102 -21.43 24.20 6.31
CA GLU A 102 -20.47 23.42 5.51
C GLU A 102 -21.14 22.83 4.26
N THR A 103 -20.42 22.85 3.14
CA THR A 103 -20.91 22.25 1.90
C THR A 103 -21.00 20.73 2.04
N PRO A 104 -22.12 20.09 1.65
CA PRO A 104 -22.21 18.63 1.62
C PRO A 104 -21.48 18.01 0.42
N VAL A 105 -20.89 18.81 -0.47
CA VAL A 105 -20.24 18.30 -1.68
C VAL A 105 -18.77 18.00 -1.39
N THR A 106 -18.37 16.73 -1.52
CA THR A 106 -16.99 16.26 -1.29
C THR A 106 -16.52 15.42 -2.49
N CYS A 107 -15.22 15.42 -2.76
CA CYS A 107 -14.66 14.59 -3.83
C CYS A 107 -14.58 13.10 -3.42
N THR A 108 -14.52 12.21 -4.40
CA THR A 108 -14.44 10.75 -4.17
C THR A 108 -13.21 10.38 -3.34
N ALA A 109 -12.04 10.95 -3.65
CA ALA A 109 -10.81 10.75 -2.87
C ALA A 109 -10.98 11.23 -1.41
N GLY A 110 -11.61 12.39 -1.21
CA GLY A 110 -11.88 12.96 0.12
C GLY A 110 -12.81 12.12 1.00
N ILE A 111 -13.52 11.16 0.41
CA ILE A 111 -14.40 10.20 1.11
C ILE A 111 -13.70 8.84 1.28
N GLY A 112 -12.93 8.41 0.29
CA GLY A 112 -12.37 7.06 0.17
C GLY A 112 -11.02 6.83 0.84
N THR A 113 -10.35 7.88 1.34
CA THR A 113 -8.92 7.82 1.68
C THR A 113 -8.68 7.85 3.19
N PHE A 114 -9.24 6.89 3.91
CA PHE A 114 -9.10 6.77 5.37
C PHE A 114 -8.72 5.39 5.87
N ILE A 115 -9.01 4.33 5.09
CA ILE A 115 -8.94 2.95 5.61
C ILE A 115 -7.53 2.54 6.07
N VAL A 116 -6.47 3.06 5.45
CA VAL A 116 -5.09 2.75 5.84
C VAL A 116 -4.78 3.28 7.24
N GLU A 117 -5.00 4.58 7.49
CA GLU A 117 -4.74 5.20 8.80
C GLU A 117 -5.74 4.74 9.85
N PHE A 118 -7.03 4.75 9.52
CA PHE A 118 -8.09 4.50 10.50
C PHE A 118 -8.11 3.02 10.93
N ALA A 119 -7.87 2.06 10.03
CA ALA A 119 -7.72 0.67 10.43
C ALA A 119 -6.45 0.44 11.25
N THR A 120 -5.32 1.07 10.88
CA THR A 120 -4.09 1.01 11.68
C THR A 120 -4.34 1.53 13.09
N LEU A 121 -5.02 2.68 13.22
CA LEU A 121 -5.36 3.27 14.50
C LEU A 121 -6.29 2.37 15.32
N SER A 122 -7.35 1.82 14.72
CA SER A 122 -8.25 0.86 15.37
C SER A 122 -7.53 -0.39 15.87
N HIS A 123 -6.60 -0.93 15.08
CA HIS A 123 -5.82 -2.09 15.46
C HIS A 123 -4.84 -1.81 16.61
N LEU A 124 -4.17 -0.65 16.61
CA LEU A 124 -3.20 -0.29 17.64
C LEU A 124 -3.84 0.15 18.96
N THR A 125 -4.98 0.84 18.91
CA THR A 125 -5.70 1.36 20.09
C THR A 125 -6.75 0.39 20.63
N GLY A 126 -7.27 -0.51 19.79
CA GLY A 126 -8.41 -1.36 20.09
C GLY A 126 -9.78 -0.69 19.95
N ASP A 127 -9.85 0.59 19.54
CA ASP A 127 -11.12 1.28 19.29
C ASP A 127 -11.58 1.06 17.83
N PRO A 128 -12.66 0.29 17.58
CA PRO A 128 -13.10 -0.04 16.23
C PRO A 128 -13.72 1.13 15.46
N VAL A 129 -14.04 2.25 16.14
CA VAL A 129 -14.82 3.34 15.52
C VAL A 129 -14.17 3.90 14.26
N PHE A 130 -12.84 3.99 14.23
CA PHE A 130 -12.10 4.56 13.10
C PHE A 130 -12.24 3.65 11.87
N GLU A 131 -11.89 2.37 11.99
CA GLU A 131 -12.05 1.42 10.88
C GLU A 131 -13.51 1.33 10.40
N ASP A 132 -14.46 1.29 11.33
CA ASP A 132 -15.89 1.18 11.01
C ASP A 132 -16.38 2.35 10.15
N VAL A 133 -16.02 3.60 10.49
CA VAL A 133 -16.45 4.77 9.69
C VAL A 133 -15.78 4.80 8.32
N ALA A 134 -14.50 4.43 8.23
CA ALA A 134 -13.77 4.36 6.96
C ALA A 134 -14.39 3.29 6.03
N ARG A 135 -14.69 2.10 6.55
CA ARG A 135 -15.37 1.03 5.80
C ARG A 135 -16.76 1.44 5.35
N LYS A 136 -17.52 2.12 6.21
CA LYS A 136 -18.85 2.62 5.87
C LYS A 136 -18.79 3.61 4.70
N ALA A 137 -17.83 4.53 4.71
CA ALA A 137 -17.61 5.48 3.62
C ALA A 137 -17.25 4.79 2.30
N LEU A 138 -16.31 3.83 2.32
CA LEU A 138 -15.95 3.02 1.14
C LEU A 138 -17.15 2.27 0.56
N LYS A 139 -17.97 1.64 1.43
CA LYS A 139 -19.19 0.93 1.04
C LYS A 139 -20.25 1.88 0.49
N ALA A 140 -20.32 3.11 0.97
CA ALA A 140 -21.23 4.12 0.44
C ALA A 140 -20.84 4.52 -0.99
N LEU A 141 -19.55 4.79 -1.26
CA LEU A 141 -19.07 5.06 -2.63
C LEU A 141 -19.33 3.87 -3.57
N TRP A 142 -19.00 2.66 -3.12
CA TRP A 142 -19.22 1.43 -3.88
C TRP A 142 -20.67 1.22 -4.34
N LYS A 143 -21.63 1.58 -3.48
CA LYS A 143 -23.07 1.48 -3.79
C LYS A 143 -23.56 2.55 -4.77
N ASN A 144 -22.84 3.67 -4.89
CA ASN A 144 -23.23 4.81 -5.72
C ASN A 144 -22.50 4.85 -7.08
N ARG A 145 -21.89 3.76 -7.50
CA ARG A 145 -21.33 3.64 -8.85
C ARG A 145 -22.43 3.75 -9.91
N SER A 146 -22.05 4.18 -11.11
CA SER A 146 -22.89 4.12 -12.30
C SER A 146 -23.14 2.66 -12.74
N ASP A 147 -24.10 2.48 -13.64
CA ASP A 147 -24.40 1.18 -14.25
C ASP A 147 -23.22 0.58 -15.05
N ILE A 148 -22.27 1.42 -15.48
CA ILE A 148 -21.03 0.99 -16.14
C ILE A 148 -19.84 0.83 -15.17
N GLY A 149 -20.09 0.95 -13.86
CA GLY A 149 -19.12 0.66 -12.80
C GLY A 149 -18.18 1.81 -12.42
N LEU A 150 -18.32 2.99 -13.03
CA LEU A 150 -17.50 4.17 -12.72
C LEU A 150 -18.10 5.03 -11.60
N VAL A 151 -17.24 5.80 -10.92
CA VAL A 151 -17.59 6.86 -9.95
C VAL A 151 -17.27 8.23 -10.55
N GLY A 152 -18.05 9.23 -10.16
CA GLY A 152 -17.78 10.63 -10.53
C GLY A 152 -16.70 11.26 -9.64
N ASN A 153 -16.48 12.55 -9.85
CA ASN A 153 -15.46 13.30 -9.14
C ASN A 153 -15.95 13.86 -7.79
N HIS A 154 -17.18 14.39 -7.75
CA HIS A 154 -17.77 14.98 -6.54
C HIS A 154 -19.21 14.50 -6.31
N ILE A 155 -19.54 14.24 -5.06
CA ILE A 155 -20.82 13.72 -4.60
C ILE A 155 -21.35 14.53 -3.41
N ASP A 156 -22.65 14.73 -3.36
CA ASP A 156 -23.34 15.27 -2.19
C ASP A 156 -23.47 14.16 -1.13
N VAL A 157 -22.81 14.35 0.01
CA VAL A 157 -22.69 13.33 1.07
C VAL A 157 -23.97 13.13 1.88
N LEU A 158 -24.97 13.99 1.72
CA LEU A 158 -26.27 13.85 2.38
C LEU A 158 -27.25 13.05 1.51
N THR A 159 -27.25 13.31 0.20
CA THR A 159 -28.22 12.75 -0.76
C THR A 159 -27.66 11.63 -1.62
N ALA A 160 -26.34 11.43 -1.60
CA ALA A 160 -25.59 10.52 -2.47
C ALA A 160 -25.74 10.82 -3.97
N LYS A 161 -26.02 12.07 -4.35
CA LYS A 161 -26.13 12.50 -5.75
C LYS A 161 -24.80 13.02 -6.27
N TRP A 162 -24.35 12.51 -7.42
CA TRP A 162 -23.16 13.02 -8.11
C TRP A 162 -23.38 14.43 -8.64
N VAL A 163 -22.53 15.36 -8.20
CA VAL A 163 -22.52 16.78 -8.60
C VAL A 163 -21.53 17.02 -9.74
N ALA A 164 -20.38 16.32 -9.73
CA ALA A 164 -19.44 16.28 -10.84
C ALA A 164 -19.30 14.84 -11.33
N GLN A 165 -19.72 14.58 -12.56
CA GLN A 165 -19.89 13.25 -13.14
C GLN A 165 -18.74 12.83 -14.06
N ASP A 166 -17.70 13.64 -14.17
CA ASP A 166 -16.46 13.25 -14.83
C ASP A 166 -15.76 12.18 -13.99
N ALA A 167 -15.38 11.11 -14.66
CA ALA A 167 -14.72 9.93 -14.11
C ALA A 167 -13.35 9.76 -14.74
N GLY A 168 -12.38 9.39 -13.93
CA GLY A 168 -11.00 9.17 -14.33
C GLY A 168 -10.23 8.58 -13.15
N ILE A 169 -8.91 8.49 -13.31
CA ILE A 169 -8.00 8.05 -12.24
C ILE A 169 -7.23 9.20 -11.60
N GLY A 170 -7.49 10.44 -12.02
CA GLY A 170 -6.76 11.62 -11.56
C GLY A 170 -7.39 12.33 -10.37
N ALA A 171 -7.15 13.64 -10.31
CA ALA A 171 -7.44 14.50 -9.16
C ALA A 171 -8.85 14.32 -8.60
N GLY A 172 -8.94 14.01 -7.31
CA GLY A 172 -10.22 13.89 -6.60
C GLY A 172 -10.88 12.51 -6.70
N VAL A 173 -10.22 11.55 -7.36
CA VAL A 173 -10.64 10.13 -7.39
C VAL A 173 -9.45 9.21 -7.10
N ASP A 174 -8.27 9.52 -7.65
CA ASP A 174 -6.96 8.91 -7.40
C ASP A 174 -6.85 7.99 -6.16
N SER A 175 -6.72 8.58 -4.96
CA SER A 175 -6.36 7.86 -3.74
C SER A 175 -7.48 6.97 -3.20
N TYR A 176 -8.72 7.10 -3.70
CA TYR A 176 -9.77 6.12 -3.42
C TYR A 176 -9.41 4.74 -3.99
N PHE A 177 -8.97 4.68 -5.25
CA PHE A 177 -8.54 3.41 -5.85
C PHE A 177 -7.27 2.88 -5.20
N GLU A 178 -6.35 3.79 -4.86
CA GLU A 178 -5.14 3.45 -4.12
C GLU A 178 -5.48 2.74 -2.81
N TYR A 179 -6.41 3.29 -2.03
CA TYR A 179 -6.76 2.77 -0.71
C TYR A 179 -7.56 1.48 -0.76
N LEU A 180 -8.27 1.19 -1.86
CA LEU A 180 -8.83 -0.14 -2.05
C LEU A 180 -7.73 -1.20 -2.17
N VAL A 181 -6.66 -0.94 -2.93
CA VAL A 181 -5.55 -1.89 -3.08
C VAL A 181 -4.67 -1.92 -1.83
N LYS A 182 -4.18 -0.76 -1.39
CA LYS A 182 -3.27 -0.65 -0.25
C LYS A 182 -3.94 -1.09 1.05
N GLY A 183 -5.22 -0.75 1.24
CA GLY A 183 -6.04 -1.26 2.34
C GLY A 183 -6.27 -2.78 2.25
N ALA A 184 -6.55 -3.31 1.06
CA ALA A 184 -6.68 -4.76 0.87
C ALA A 184 -5.39 -5.52 1.23
N ILE A 185 -4.23 -5.01 0.84
CA ILE A 185 -2.94 -5.64 1.16
C ILE A 185 -2.64 -5.53 2.65
N LEU A 186 -2.82 -4.33 3.24
CA LEU A 186 -2.54 -4.08 4.66
C LEU A 186 -3.42 -4.93 5.59
N LEU A 187 -4.71 -5.08 5.26
CA LEU A 187 -5.70 -5.77 6.08
C LEU A 187 -5.98 -7.21 5.65
N GLN A 188 -5.32 -7.68 4.58
CA GLN A 188 -5.63 -8.96 3.91
C GLN A 188 -7.12 -9.08 3.53
N ASP A 189 -7.71 -7.97 3.06
CA ASP A 189 -9.14 -7.82 2.87
C ASP A 189 -9.58 -8.12 1.42
N LYS A 190 -10.28 -9.24 1.25
CA LYS A 190 -10.84 -9.68 -0.04
C LYS A 190 -11.92 -8.76 -0.58
N GLU A 191 -12.72 -8.14 0.28
CA GLU A 191 -13.82 -7.26 -0.14
C GLU A 191 -13.24 -6.02 -0.83
N LEU A 192 -12.22 -5.40 -0.23
CA LEU A 192 -11.55 -4.23 -0.80
C LEU A 192 -10.87 -4.54 -2.14
N MET A 193 -10.16 -5.67 -2.24
CA MET A 193 -9.52 -6.08 -3.49
C MET A 193 -10.56 -6.35 -4.59
N SER A 194 -11.65 -7.04 -4.25
CA SER A 194 -12.75 -7.31 -5.18
C SER A 194 -13.37 -6.02 -5.71
N MET A 195 -13.56 -5.02 -4.83
CA MET A 195 -14.03 -3.69 -5.25
C MET A 195 -13.08 -3.06 -6.27
N PHE A 196 -11.78 -3.06 -5.99
CA PHE A 196 -10.79 -2.52 -6.91
C PHE A 196 -10.77 -3.24 -8.26
N LEU A 197 -10.81 -4.57 -8.28
CA LEU A 197 -10.75 -5.34 -9.52
C LEU A 197 -11.93 -5.04 -10.46
N GLU A 198 -13.13 -4.85 -9.91
CA GLU A 198 -14.30 -4.41 -10.67
C GLU A 198 -14.14 -2.99 -11.21
N TYR A 199 -13.60 -2.07 -10.41
CA TYR A 199 -13.26 -0.72 -10.90
C TYR A 199 -12.21 -0.77 -12.00
N ASN A 200 -11.15 -1.54 -11.83
CA ASN A 200 -10.06 -1.68 -12.80
C ASN A 200 -10.61 -2.20 -14.14
N LYS A 201 -11.57 -3.12 -14.12
CA LYS A 201 -12.27 -3.58 -15.33
C LYS A 201 -13.03 -2.45 -16.02
N ALA A 202 -13.79 -1.65 -15.28
CA ALA A 202 -14.52 -0.50 -15.83
C ALA A 202 -13.56 0.57 -16.38
N ILE A 203 -12.51 0.91 -15.63
CA ILE A 203 -11.47 1.86 -16.01
C ILE A 203 -10.79 1.41 -17.31
N LYS A 204 -10.37 0.13 -17.42
CA LYS A 204 -9.78 -0.42 -18.64
C LYS A 204 -10.72 -0.36 -19.84
N ASN A 205 -12.02 -0.58 -19.63
CA ASN A 205 -13.00 -0.60 -20.71
C ASN A 205 -13.38 0.79 -21.23
N TYR A 206 -13.44 1.79 -20.34
CA TYR A 206 -14.01 3.10 -20.67
C TYR A 206 -13.02 4.25 -20.67
N THR A 207 -11.94 4.16 -19.89
CA THR A 207 -10.99 5.28 -19.72
C THR A 207 -9.66 5.06 -20.42
N LYS A 208 -9.27 3.81 -20.71
CA LYS A 208 -7.96 3.50 -21.29
C LYS A 208 -7.95 3.65 -22.82
N PHE A 209 -7.09 4.52 -23.35
CA PHE A 209 -6.86 4.75 -24.80
C PHE A 209 -5.36 4.83 -25.09
N ASP A 210 -4.81 3.92 -25.90
CA ASP A 210 -3.38 3.90 -26.31
C ASP A 210 -2.38 4.13 -25.14
N ASP A 211 -2.64 3.45 -24.02
CA ASP A 211 -1.88 3.53 -22.76
C ASP A 211 -1.94 4.89 -22.03
N TRP A 212 -2.94 5.71 -22.35
CA TRP A 212 -3.41 6.85 -21.54
C TRP A 212 -4.73 6.54 -20.87
N TYR A 213 -5.02 7.24 -19.76
CA TYR A 213 -6.29 7.14 -19.04
C TYR A 213 -7.02 8.47 -19.12
N LEU A 214 -8.00 8.56 -20.01
CA LEU A 214 -8.73 9.79 -20.29
C LEU A 214 -9.91 9.97 -19.34
N TRP A 215 -10.30 11.22 -19.13
CA TRP A 215 -11.51 11.56 -18.40
C TRP A 215 -12.75 11.30 -19.27
N VAL A 216 -13.74 10.65 -18.68
CA VAL A 216 -15.00 10.27 -19.34
C VAL A 216 -16.21 10.61 -18.49
N GLN A 217 -17.38 10.70 -19.12
CA GLN A 217 -18.63 10.84 -18.37
C GLN A 217 -19.02 9.49 -17.73
N MET A 218 -19.26 9.48 -16.42
CA MET A 218 -19.37 8.24 -15.63
C MET A 218 -20.49 7.28 -16.03
N TYR A 219 -21.58 7.75 -16.65
CA TYR A 219 -22.73 6.92 -17.04
C TYR A 219 -22.66 6.42 -18.49
N LYS A 220 -21.89 7.10 -19.35
CA LYS A 220 -21.84 6.82 -20.79
C LYS A 220 -20.47 6.35 -21.27
N GLY A 221 -19.40 6.60 -20.52
CA GLY A 221 -18.03 6.33 -20.94
C GLY A 221 -17.56 7.20 -22.11
N THR A 222 -18.27 8.27 -22.44
CA THR A 222 -17.88 9.21 -23.49
C THR A 222 -16.76 10.10 -22.98
N VAL A 223 -15.66 10.21 -23.72
CA VAL A 223 -14.53 11.09 -23.40
C VAL A 223 -15.03 12.52 -23.17
N SER A 224 -14.76 13.06 -21.98
CA SER A 224 -15.06 14.44 -21.62
C SER A 224 -13.83 15.33 -21.75
N MET A 225 -12.65 14.85 -21.36
CA MET A 225 -11.39 15.57 -21.51
C MET A 225 -10.24 14.62 -21.92
N PRO A 226 -9.60 14.83 -23.08
CA PRO A 226 -8.45 14.04 -23.51
C PRO A 226 -7.14 14.60 -22.92
N VAL A 227 -7.09 14.70 -21.60
CA VAL A 227 -5.95 15.26 -20.85
C VAL A 227 -5.38 14.21 -19.90
N PHE A 228 -4.06 14.27 -19.71
CA PHE A 228 -3.35 13.61 -18.62
C PHE A 228 -3.13 14.62 -17.50
N GLN A 229 -3.44 14.25 -16.27
CA GLN A 229 -3.10 15.04 -15.08
C GLN A 229 -1.88 14.45 -14.38
N SER A 230 -0.98 15.29 -13.88
CA SER A 230 0.25 14.81 -13.21
C SER A 230 -0.04 13.83 -12.07
N LEU A 231 -1.15 14.01 -11.35
CA LEU A 231 -1.62 13.13 -10.28
C LEU A 231 -1.88 11.68 -10.74
N GLU A 232 -2.24 11.47 -12.01
CA GLU A 232 -2.49 10.14 -12.58
C GLU A 232 -1.21 9.30 -12.69
N ALA A 233 -0.04 9.91 -12.48
CA ALA A 233 1.24 9.23 -12.52
C ALA A 233 1.49 8.23 -11.39
N TYR A 234 0.60 8.14 -10.38
CA TYR A 234 0.64 7.12 -9.32
C TYR A 234 0.18 5.74 -9.82
N TRP A 235 -0.65 5.73 -10.88
CA TRP A 235 -1.37 4.55 -11.33
C TRP A 235 -0.47 3.40 -11.78
N PRO A 236 0.65 3.62 -12.49
CA PRO A 236 1.60 2.55 -12.80
C PRO A 236 2.17 1.87 -11.54
N GLY A 237 2.47 2.64 -10.49
CA GLY A 237 2.88 2.12 -9.19
C GLY A 237 1.82 1.20 -8.60
N LEU A 238 0.56 1.66 -8.59
CA LEU A 238 -0.59 0.86 -8.13
C LEU A 238 -0.79 -0.43 -8.95
N GLN A 239 -0.66 -0.35 -10.27
CA GLN A 239 -0.74 -1.50 -11.16
C GLN A 239 0.36 -2.53 -10.88
N SER A 240 1.57 -2.09 -10.56
CA SER A 240 2.66 -3.00 -10.18
C SER A 240 2.36 -3.78 -8.90
N LEU A 241 1.66 -3.17 -7.94
CA LEU A 241 1.27 -3.81 -6.66
C LEU A 241 0.32 -5.00 -6.87
N ILE A 242 -0.54 -4.93 -7.89
CA ILE A 242 -1.45 -6.02 -8.26
C ILE A 242 -0.87 -6.95 -9.34
N GLY A 243 0.41 -6.78 -9.70
CA GLY A 243 1.10 -7.62 -10.68
C GLY A 243 0.81 -7.27 -12.15
N ASP A 244 0.14 -6.15 -12.45
CA ASP A 244 -0.13 -5.67 -13.81
C ASP A 244 1.04 -4.85 -14.38
N VAL A 245 2.23 -5.45 -14.35
CA VAL A 245 3.52 -4.77 -14.62
C VAL A 245 3.63 -4.31 -16.08
N ASP A 246 3.15 -5.11 -17.04
CA ASP A 246 3.28 -4.77 -18.46
C ASP A 246 2.48 -3.53 -18.85
N ASN A 247 1.24 -3.41 -18.37
CA ASN A 247 0.43 -2.21 -18.60
C ASN A 247 0.98 -1.00 -17.86
N ALA A 248 1.50 -1.22 -16.64
CA ALA A 248 2.14 -0.19 -15.84
C ALA A 248 3.35 0.42 -16.57
N MET A 249 4.26 -0.41 -17.08
CA MET A 249 5.44 0.05 -17.81
C MET A 249 5.10 0.88 -19.05
N ARG A 250 4.10 0.47 -19.84
CA ARG A 250 3.69 1.24 -21.04
C ARG A 250 3.15 2.63 -20.67
N THR A 251 2.26 2.66 -19.68
CA THR A 251 1.67 3.91 -19.17
C THR A 251 2.76 4.81 -18.58
N PHE A 252 3.67 4.24 -17.79
CA PHE A 252 4.79 4.96 -17.20
C PHE A 252 5.71 5.60 -18.26
N LEU A 253 6.02 4.87 -19.35
CA LEU A 253 6.86 5.40 -20.43
C LEU A 253 6.21 6.61 -21.10
N ASN A 254 4.89 6.60 -21.31
CA ASN A 254 4.16 7.78 -21.79
C ASN A 254 4.36 8.98 -20.85
N TYR A 255 4.20 8.80 -19.53
CA TYR A 255 4.39 9.88 -18.56
C TYR A 255 5.85 10.35 -18.49
N TYR A 256 6.81 9.44 -18.61
CA TYR A 256 8.22 9.77 -18.66
C TYR A 256 8.58 10.61 -19.90
N THR A 257 7.93 10.39 -21.06
CA THR A 257 8.13 11.26 -22.22
C THR A 257 7.73 12.72 -21.94
N VAL A 258 6.65 12.94 -21.18
CA VAL A 258 6.24 14.29 -20.75
C VAL A 258 7.28 14.89 -19.82
N TRP A 259 7.81 14.11 -18.87
CA TRP A 259 8.90 14.57 -18.01
C TRP A 259 10.13 14.99 -18.82
N LYS A 260 10.56 14.18 -19.79
CA LYS A 260 11.70 14.50 -20.66
C LYS A 260 11.47 15.77 -21.47
N GLN A 261 10.23 16.10 -21.82
CA GLN A 261 9.89 17.31 -22.57
C GLN A 261 10.04 18.58 -21.73
N PHE A 262 9.67 18.56 -20.44
CA PHE A 262 9.55 19.77 -19.63
C PHE A 262 10.48 19.85 -18.40
N GLY A 263 11.08 18.75 -17.98
CA GLY A 263 11.81 18.64 -16.71
C GLY A 263 10.90 18.44 -15.48
N GLY A 264 9.63 18.10 -15.71
CA GLY A 264 8.59 17.88 -14.70
C GLY A 264 7.27 17.52 -15.38
N LEU A 265 6.25 17.14 -14.61
CA LEU A 265 4.91 16.91 -15.14
C LEU A 265 4.04 18.17 -14.97
N PRO A 266 3.45 18.74 -16.03
CA PRO A 266 2.47 19.81 -15.88
C PRO A 266 1.23 19.27 -15.19
N GLU A 267 0.53 20.10 -14.42
CA GLU A 267 -0.75 19.72 -13.81
C GLU A 267 -1.70 19.12 -14.84
N PHE A 268 -1.77 19.70 -16.06
CA PHE A 268 -2.55 19.17 -17.17
C PHE A 268 -1.74 19.17 -18.47
N TYR A 269 -1.67 18.01 -19.12
CA TYR A 269 -1.10 17.79 -20.44
C TYR A 269 -2.21 17.42 -21.43
N ASN A 270 -2.36 18.19 -22.50
CA ASN A 270 -3.29 17.88 -23.57
C ASN A 270 -2.66 16.84 -24.51
N ILE A 271 -3.18 15.62 -24.47
CA ILE A 271 -2.59 14.48 -25.17
C ILE A 271 -2.64 14.68 -26.70
N PRO A 272 -3.77 15.06 -27.34
CA PRO A 272 -3.80 15.33 -28.77
C PRO A 272 -2.85 16.44 -29.24
N GLN A 273 -2.64 17.47 -28.42
CA GLN A 273 -1.78 18.61 -28.76
C GLN A 273 -0.30 18.37 -28.42
N GLY A 274 0.00 17.39 -27.56
CA GLY A 274 1.34 17.12 -27.08
C GLY A 274 1.94 18.27 -26.25
N TYR A 275 1.11 19.01 -25.51
CA TYR A 275 1.52 20.24 -24.84
C TYR A 275 0.74 20.54 -23.55
N THR A 276 1.24 21.49 -22.76
CA THR A 276 0.60 21.93 -21.50
C THR A 276 -0.73 22.65 -21.76
N VAL A 277 -1.70 22.51 -20.85
CA VAL A 277 -2.96 23.26 -20.89
C VAL A 277 -2.79 24.65 -20.27
N ASP A 278 -3.38 25.68 -20.90
CA ASP A 278 -3.32 27.07 -20.42
C ASP A 278 -3.80 27.20 -18.97
N LYS A 279 -3.01 27.87 -18.12
CA LYS A 279 -3.20 28.04 -16.67
C LYS A 279 -3.08 26.77 -15.83
N ARG A 280 -2.57 25.68 -16.40
CA ARG A 280 -2.33 24.39 -15.75
C ARG A 280 -0.93 23.84 -16.07
N GLU A 281 0.02 24.75 -16.31
CA GLU A 281 1.40 24.42 -16.70
C GLU A 281 2.35 24.23 -15.50
N GLY A 282 1.88 24.47 -14.29
CA GLY A 282 2.70 24.38 -13.08
C GLY A 282 3.13 22.96 -12.74
N TYR A 283 4.21 22.85 -11.96
CA TYR A 283 4.68 21.62 -11.33
C TYR A 283 5.03 21.91 -9.86
N PRO A 284 4.19 21.53 -8.90
CA PRO A 284 4.41 21.80 -7.47
C PRO A 284 5.32 20.77 -6.80
N LEU A 285 6.27 20.18 -7.54
CA LEU A 285 7.23 19.18 -7.04
C LEU A 285 6.59 17.84 -6.63
N ARG A 286 5.54 17.44 -7.35
CA ARG A 286 4.75 16.24 -7.02
C ARG A 286 5.52 14.92 -7.14
N PRO A 287 5.13 13.90 -6.35
CA PRO A 287 5.86 12.64 -6.24
C PRO A 287 5.42 11.52 -7.18
N GLU A 288 4.25 11.60 -7.83
CA GLU A 288 3.53 10.37 -8.22
C GLU A 288 4.27 9.55 -9.29
N LEU A 289 4.95 10.22 -10.23
CA LEU A 289 5.79 9.52 -11.22
C LEU A 289 6.99 8.83 -10.57
N ILE A 290 7.59 9.45 -9.56
CA ILE A 290 8.74 8.92 -8.83
C ILE A 290 8.31 7.75 -7.93
N GLU A 291 7.13 7.83 -7.31
CA GLU A 291 6.52 6.70 -6.60
C GLU A 291 6.40 5.48 -7.53
N SER A 292 5.78 5.69 -8.70
CA SER A 292 5.64 4.65 -9.71
C SER A 292 6.98 4.06 -10.14
N ALA A 293 8.01 4.89 -10.29
CA ALA A 293 9.35 4.45 -10.66
C ALA A 293 9.97 3.53 -9.59
N MET A 294 9.84 3.91 -8.31
CA MET A 294 10.32 3.11 -7.18
C MET A 294 9.63 1.74 -7.15
N TYR A 295 8.30 1.71 -7.23
CA TYR A 295 7.56 0.45 -7.22
C TYR A 295 7.87 -0.45 -8.42
N LEU A 296 7.89 0.13 -9.62
CA LEU A 296 8.23 -0.63 -10.83
C LEU A 296 9.67 -1.14 -10.79
N TYR A 297 10.62 -0.37 -10.26
CA TYR A 297 12.02 -0.80 -10.23
C TYR A 297 12.20 -1.97 -9.30
N ARG A 298 11.48 -1.99 -8.17
CA ARG A 298 11.43 -3.16 -7.29
C ARG A 298 10.84 -4.39 -7.98
N ALA A 299 9.83 -4.20 -8.82
CA ALA A 299 9.17 -5.30 -9.53
C ALA A 299 10.01 -5.85 -10.70
N THR A 300 10.69 -4.98 -11.46
CA THR A 300 11.30 -5.35 -12.75
C THR A 300 12.82 -5.32 -12.75
N ARG A 301 13.44 -4.51 -11.88
CA ARG A 301 14.87 -4.14 -11.94
C ARG A 301 15.27 -3.50 -13.28
N ASP A 302 14.32 -2.91 -14.01
CA ASP A 302 14.59 -2.23 -15.28
C ASP A 302 15.40 -0.94 -15.04
N PRO A 303 16.61 -0.79 -15.63
CA PRO A 303 17.46 0.36 -15.42
C PRO A 303 16.84 1.69 -15.92
N THR A 304 15.88 1.65 -16.83
CA THR A 304 15.15 2.85 -17.33
C THR A 304 14.50 3.64 -16.18
N LEU A 305 14.13 2.94 -15.10
CA LEU A 305 13.49 3.55 -13.94
C LEU A 305 14.49 4.33 -13.09
N LEU A 306 15.75 3.89 -13.04
CA LEU A 306 16.85 4.66 -12.45
C LEU A 306 17.23 5.85 -13.32
N GLU A 307 17.12 5.73 -14.65
CA GLU A 307 17.33 6.85 -15.57
C GLU A 307 16.31 7.97 -15.32
N LEU A 308 15.01 7.64 -15.15
CA LEU A 308 14.02 8.62 -14.70
C LEU A 308 14.46 9.24 -13.37
N GLY A 309 14.81 8.42 -12.37
CA GLY A 309 15.21 8.93 -11.05
C GLY A 309 16.35 9.95 -11.14
N ARG A 310 17.34 9.69 -12.01
CA ARG A 310 18.45 10.60 -12.27
C ARG A 310 17.96 11.89 -12.92
N ASP A 311 17.17 11.79 -13.99
CA ASP A 311 16.63 12.98 -14.65
C ASP A 311 15.76 13.81 -13.71
N ALA A 312 15.02 13.17 -12.80
CA ALA A 312 14.17 13.84 -11.85
C ALA A 312 14.99 14.65 -10.85
N VAL A 313 16.04 14.07 -10.28
CA VAL A 313 16.99 14.78 -9.41
C VAL A 313 17.63 15.94 -10.16
N GLU A 314 18.18 15.70 -11.36
CA GLU A 314 18.85 16.73 -12.16
C GLU A 314 17.90 17.87 -12.54
N SER A 315 16.66 17.55 -12.94
CA SER A 315 15.67 18.56 -13.33
C SER A 315 15.22 19.39 -12.14
N ILE A 316 14.81 18.74 -11.03
CA ILE A 316 14.37 19.42 -9.80
C ILE A 316 15.50 20.32 -9.28
N GLU A 317 16.73 19.80 -9.16
CA GLU A 317 17.86 20.61 -8.70
C GLU A 317 18.14 21.82 -9.62
N LYS A 318 18.02 21.63 -10.93
CA LYS A 318 18.30 22.71 -11.89
C LYS A 318 17.21 23.78 -11.93
N ILE A 319 15.94 23.40 -11.87
CA ILE A 319 14.83 24.32 -12.17
C ILE A 319 14.07 24.79 -10.94
N SER A 320 14.20 24.14 -9.78
CA SER A 320 13.43 24.50 -8.57
C SER A 320 14.26 24.85 -7.34
N LYS A 321 15.57 24.57 -7.33
CA LYS A 321 16.43 24.87 -6.19
C LYS A 321 16.58 26.37 -5.97
N VAL A 322 16.44 26.79 -4.71
CA VAL A 322 16.65 28.15 -4.23
C VAL A 322 17.51 28.11 -2.96
N ASP A 323 17.97 29.27 -2.47
CA ASP A 323 18.91 29.34 -1.34
C ASP A 323 18.43 28.61 -0.08
N CYS A 324 17.12 28.60 0.18
CA CYS A 324 16.50 28.03 1.39
C CYS A 324 15.75 26.70 1.16
N GLY A 325 15.85 26.08 -0.02
CA GLY A 325 15.16 24.83 -0.32
C GLY A 325 14.79 24.68 -1.79
N PHE A 326 13.54 24.32 -2.05
CA PHE A 326 13.00 24.12 -3.39
C PHE A 326 11.68 24.87 -3.54
N ALA A 327 11.38 25.32 -4.75
CA ALA A 327 10.21 26.13 -5.05
C ALA A 327 9.33 25.45 -6.12
N THR A 328 8.02 25.56 -5.97
CA THR A 328 7.05 25.18 -7.00
C THR A 328 7.38 25.88 -8.31
N ILE A 329 7.37 25.14 -9.41
CA ILE A 329 7.46 25.70 -10.74
C ILE A 329 6.06 26.21 -11.11
N LYS A 330 5.92 27.51 -11.33
CA LYS A 330 4.67 28.14 -11.73
C LYS A 330 4.29 27.80 -13.17
N ASP A 331 5.28 27.71 -14.04
CA ASP A 331 5.09 27.41 -15.47
C ASP A 331 6.31 26.64 -16.00
N LEU A 332 6.07 25.40 -16.44
CA LEU A 332 7.12 24.52 -16.97
C LEU A 332 7.71 24.95 -18.31
N ARG A 333 7.08 25.89 -19.03
CA ARG A 333 7.54 26.34 -20.34
C ARG A 333 8.71 27.32 -20.22
N ASP A 334 8.68 28.17 -19.20
CA ASP A 334 9.69 29.20 -18.94
C ASP A 334 10.45 28.99 -17.61
N HIS A 335 10.10 27.93 -16.86
CA HIS A 335 10.65 27.58 -15.55
C HIS A 335 10.55 28.70 -14.51
N ARG A 336 9.55 29.59 -14.65
CA ARG A 336 9.27 30.60 -13.63
C ARG A 336 8.81 29.94 -12.34
N LEU A 337 9.35 30.40 -11.22
CA LEU A 337 9.05 29.90 -9.90
C LEU A 337 7.85 30.61 -9.26
N ASP A 338 7.16 29.89 -8.38
CA ASP A 338 6.30 30.44 -7.34
C ASP A 338 7.02 30.39 -5.99
N ASN A 339 6.61 31.22 -5.03
CA ASN A 339 7.26 31.28 -3.71
C ASN A 339 6.59 30.31 -2.71
N ARG A 340 6.63 29.01 -3.01
CA ARG A 340 6.00 27.97 -2.19
C ARG A 340 6.73 26.64 -2.31
N MET A 341 6.87 25.91 -1.20
CA MET A 341 7.29 24.51 -1.18
C MET A 341 6.21 23.71 -0.46
N GLU A 342 5.65 22.71 -1.12
CA GLU A 342 4.62 21.87 -0.51
C GLU A 342 5.24 20.83 0.44
N SER A 343 4.55 20.47 1.51
CA SER A 343 5.10 19.51 2.49
C SER A 343 5.35 18.12 1.90
N PHE A 344 4.53 17.71 0.92
CA PHE A 344 4.67 16.42 0.24
C PHE A 344 6.00 16.30 -0.51
N PHE A 345 6.67 17.39 -0.87
CA PHE A 345 8.00 17.29 -1.46
C PHE A 345 8.98 16.55 -0.53
N LEU A 346 8.92 16.88 0.77
CA LEU A 346 9.75 16.24 1.80
C LEU A 346 9.21 14.87 2.23
N ALA A 347 7.87 14.74 2.30
CA ALA A 347 7.26 13.48 2.70
C ALA A 347 7.36 12.42 1.60
N GLU A 348 7.29 12.79 0.32
CA GLU A 348 7.05 11.86 -0.77
C GLU A 348 8.16 11.90 -1.80
N THR A 349 8.32 13.02 -2.52
CA THR A 349 9.24 13.14 -3.67
C THR A 349 10.67 12.77 -3.28
N VAL A 350 11.18 13.38 -2.20
CA VAL A 350 12.52 13.08 -1.67
C VAL A 350 12.61 11.64 -1.15
N LYS A 351 11.55 11.13 -0.52
CA LYS A 351 11.52 9.79 0.06
C LYS A 351 11.56 8.70 -1.02
N TYR A 352 10.73 8.80 -2.05
CA TYR A 352 10.71 7.83 -3.14
C TYR A 352 11.97 7.91 -4.01
N LEU A 353 12.53 9.10 -4.25
CA LEU A 353 13.85 9.23 -4.88
C LEU A 353 14.93 8.52 -4.08
N TYR A 354 14.97 8.74 -2.77
CA TYR A 354 15.96 8.08 -1.90
C TYR A 354 15.82 6.55 -1.95
N LEU A 355 14.59 6.05 -1.80
CA LEU A 355 14.29 4.61 -1.85
C LEU A 355 14.60 3.97 -3.21
N LEU A 356 14.35 4.67 -4.32
CA LEU A 356 14.68 4.20 -5.66
C LEU A 356 16.18 3.90 -5.81
N PHE A 357 17.04 4.69 -5.15
CA PHE A 357 18.50 4.55 -5.20
C PHE A 357 19.12 3.77 -4.02
N ASP A 358 18.34 3.43 -3.00
CA ASP A 358 18.76 2.66 -1.82
C ASP A 358 18.03 1.31 -1.76
N PRO A 359 18.38 0.34 -2.64
CA PRO A 359 17.66 -0.93 -2.73
C PRO A 359 17.78 -1.81 -1.49
N ASP A 360 18.78 -1.56 -0.64
CA ASP A 360 19.05 -2.28 0.60
C ASP A 360 18.41 -1.60 1.83
N ASN A 361 17.64 -0.52 1.62
CA ASN A 361 16.94 0.17 2.69
C ASN A 361 16.01 -0.80 3.45
N PHE A 362 15.90 -0.63 4.77
CA PHE A 362 15.05 -1.50 5.60
C PHE A 362 13.57 -1.50 5.19
N ILE A 363 13.09 -0.44 4.54
CA ILE A 363 11.75 -0.36 3.97
C ILE A 363 11.53 -1.44 2.90
N HIS A 364 12.60 -1.87 2.23
CA HIS A 364 12.58 -2.89 1.19
C HIS A 364 12.78 -4.30 1.71
N ASN A 365 12.86 -4.48 3.03
CA ASN A 365 12.93 -5.80 3.65
C ASN A 365 11.83 -6.74 3.14
N ASP A 366 12.22 -7.99 2.88
CA ASP A 366 11.44 -9.04 2.25
C ASP A 366 10.97 -10.12 3.24
N GLY A 367 11.13 -9.89 4.55
CA GLY A 367 10.86 -10.87 5.59
C GLY A 367 12.09 -11.57 6.13
N SER A 368 13.27 -11.31 5.54
CA SER A 368 14.52 -11.95 5.98
C SER A 368 15.01 -11.48 7.35
N VAL A 369 14.70 -10.25 7.75
CA VAL A 369 15.05 -9.66 9.05
C VAL A 369 13.77 -9.26 9.78
N PHE A 370 13.70 -9.44 11.10
CA PHE A 370 12.56 -9.00 11.90
C PHE A 370 13.00 -8.73 13.35
N ASP A 371 12.21 -7.92 14.05
CA ASP A 371 12.36 -7.63 15.47
C ASP A 371 11.23 -8.29 16.26
N VAL A 372 11.56 -8.94 17.37
CA VAL A 372 10.56 -9.45 18.32
C VAL A 372 10.45 -8.47 19.48
N VAL A 373 9.23 -8.02 19.77
CA VAL A 373 8.93 -7.12 20.89
C VAL A 373 7.89 -7.75 21.80
N LEU A 374 8.10 -7.59 23.11
CA LEU A 374 7.14 -8.04 24.11
C LEU A 374 6.11 -6.93 24.33
N THR A 375 4.85 -7.23 24.04
CA THR A 375 3.71 -6.36 24.32
C THR A 375 2.89 -6.94 25.49
N PRO A 376 1.98 -6.16 26.10
CA PRO A 376 1.02 -6.69 27.07
C PRO A 376 0.11 -7.81 26.52
N TYR A 377 0.11 -8.01 25.21
CA TYR A 377 -0.72 -8.98 24.49
C TYR A 377 0.07 -10.23 24.03
N GLY A 378 1.40 -10.22 24.17
CA GLY A 378 2.28 -11.33 23.81
C GLY A 378 3.51 -10.88 23.02
N GLU A 379 4.20 -11.84 22.41
CA GLU A 379 5.26 -11.56 21.45
C GLU A 379 4.67 -11.02 20.15
N CYS A 380 5.14 -9.84 19.73
CA CYS A 380 4.86 -9.28 18.42
C CYS A 380 6.10 -9.26 17.54
N VAL A 381 5.92 -9.62 16.28
CA VAL A 381 6.95 -9.53 15.24
C VAL A 381 6.75 -8.22 14.48
N LEU A 382 7.81 -7.44 14.33
CA LEU A 382 7.81 -6.14 13.66
C LEU A 382 9.00 -6.03 12.72
N ASN A 383 8.97 -5.01 11.86
CA ASN A 383 10.02 -4.69 10.90
C ASN A 383 10.36 -5.85 9.96
N ALA A 384 9.43 -6.79 9.76
CA ALA A 384 9.57 -7.89 8.82
C ALA A 384 9.48 -7.44 7.35
N GLY A 385 9.24 -6.15 7.10
CA GLY A 385 9.11 -5.62 5.74
C GLY A 385 7.68 -5.67 5.22
N GLY A 386 7.54 -5.58 3.90
CA GLY A 386 6.20 -5.47 3.28
C GLY A 386 5.45 -4.18 3.65
N TYR A 387 6.17 -3.11 4.00
CA TYR A 387 5.58 -1.83 4.38
C TYR A 387 4.58 -1.33 3.33
N ILE A 388 3.43 -0.86 3.80
CA ILE A 388 2.41 -0.24 2.97
C ILE A 388 2.46 1.27 3.20
N PHE A 389 2.76 2.00 2.14
CA PHE A 389 2.76 3.46 2.16
C PHE A 389 1.34 3.98 2.05
N ASN A 390 0.92 4.89 2.94
CA ASN A 390 -0.30 5.67 2.69
C ASN A 390 -0.10 6.61 1.48
N THR A 391 -1.14 7.36 1.09
CA THR A 391 -1.07 8.24 -0.11
C THR A 391 -0.16 9.47 0.08
N GLU A 392 0.36 9.72 1.28
CA GLU A 392 1.36 10.77 1.59
C GLU A 392 2.73 10.13 1.93
N ALA A 393 2.98 8.96 1.37
CA ALA A 393 4.19 8.16 1.53
C ALA A 393 4.58 7.83 2.98
N HIS A 394 3.66 7.80 3.93
CA HIS A 394 3.91 7.36 5.30
C HIS A 394 3.86 5.83 5.38
N PRO A 395 4.98 5.12 5.64
CA PRO A 395 4.98 3.67 5.70
C PRO A 395 4.33 3.17 6.99
N ILE A 396 3.47 2.17 6.83
CA ILE A 396 2.85 1.38 7.90
C ILE A 396 3.38 -0.04 7.80
N ASP A 397 3.78 -0.60 8.94
CA ASP A 397 4.17 -2.01 9.07
C ASP A 397 2.90 -2.86 9.24
N PRO A 398 2.56 -3.75 8.28
CA PRO A 398 1.38 -4.61 8.40
C PRO A 398 1.42 -5.51 9.64
N ALA A 399 2.61 -5.95 10.07
CA ALA A 399 2.74 -6.81 11.24
C ALA A 399 2.33 -6.08 12.54
N ALA A 400 2.45 -4.75 12.57
CA ALA A 400 2.05 -3.95 13.73
C ALA A 400 0.56 -4.03 14.04
N LEU A 401 -0.29 -4.28 13.03
CA LEU A 401 -1.74 -4.42 13.21
C LEU A 401 -2.13 -5.65 14.04
N HIS A 402 -1.21 -6.61 14.21
CA HIS A 402 -1.44 -7.83 14.99
C HIS A 402 -0.87 -7.75 16.42
N CYS A 403 -0.13 -6.69 16.77
CA CYS A 403 0.56 -6.59 18.07
C CYS A 403 -0.37 -6.39 19.27
N CYS A 404 -1.56 -5.81 19.06
CA CYS A 404 -2.35 -5.16 20.11
C CYS A 404 -3.70 -5.84 20.39
N ARG A 405 -3.90 -7.05 19.86
CA ARG A 405 -5.08 -7.88 20.11
C ARG A 405 -4.68 -9.13 20.90
N LYS A 406 -5.49 -9.55 21.88
CA LYS A 406 -5.26 -10.82 22.58
C LYS A 406 -5.50 -11.97 21.60
N ARG A 407 -4.48 -12.81 21.38
CA ARG A 407 -4.55 -14.07 20.62
C ARG A 407 -5.56 -15.07 21.20
N LYS A 408 -6.87 -14.84 21.02
CA LYS A 408 -7.87 -15.91 21.19
C LYS A 408 -8.19 -16.61 19.88
N GLU A 409 -8.14 -15.90 18.75
CA GLU A 409 -8.55 -16.41 17.44
C GLU A 409 -7.39 -16.98 16.61
N GLU A 410 -6.19 -16.40 16.66
CA GLU A 410 -5.00 -16.93 15.95
C GLU A 410 -4.56 -18.31 16.47
N GLN A 411 -4.87 -18.64 17.72
CA GLN A 411 -4.57 -19.95 18.30
C GLN A 411 -5.43 -21.05 17.64
N TRP A 412 -6.67 -20.73 17.27
CA TRP A 412 -7.56 -21.66 16.58
C TRP A 412 -7.18 -21.81 15.10
N GLU A 413 -6.82 -20.74 14.41
CA GLU A 413 -6.43 -20.83 12.99
C GLU A 413 -5.13 -21.60 12.79
N VAL A 414 -4.12 -21.39 13.65
CA VAL A 414 -2.88 -22.18 13.61
C VAL A 414 -3.13 -23.63 14.04
N GLU A 415 -4.00 -23.88 15.04
CA GLU A 415 -4.39 -25.24 15.41
C GLU A 415 -5.19 -25.94 14.30
N ASP A 416 -6.04 -25.24 13.55
CA ASP A 416 -6.81 -25.80 12.44
C ASP A 416 -5.90 -26.07 11.24
N LEU A 417 -5.01 -25.15 10.88
CA LEU A 417 -3.97 -25.37 9.86
C LEU A 417 -3.05 -26.53 10.24
N MET A 418 -2.62 -26.62 11.50
CA MET A 418 -1.84 -27.75 12.01
C MET A 418 -2.66 -29.04 11.93
N ARG A 419 -3.93 -29.04 12.34
CA ARG A 419 -4.83 -30.22 12.24
C ARG A 419 -5.05 -30.65 10.80
N GLU A 420 -5.21 -29.73 9.89
CA GLU A 420 -5.37 -29.98 8.45
C GLU A 420 -4.08 -30.60 7.87
N PHE A 421 -2.92 -30.05 8.24
CA PHE A 421 -1.61 -30.60 7.84
C PHE A 421 -1.35 -32.01 8.42
N TYR A 422 -1.74 -32.25 9.68
CA TYR A 422 -1.64 -33.58 10.32
C TYR A 422 -2.70 -34.57 9.79
N SER A 423 -3.89 -34.10 9.40
CA SER A 423 -4.95 -34.88 8.76
C SER A 423 -4.53 -35.36 7.36
N LEU A 424 -3.91 -34.48 6.56
CA LEU A 424 -3.36 -34.79 5.23
C LEU A 424 -2.22 -35.82 5.29
N LYS A 425 -1.41 -35.82 6.36
CA LYS A 425 -0.41 -36.87 6.62
C LYS A 425 -1.02 -38.22 7.01
N LYS A 426 -2.19 -38.23 7.63
CA LYS A 426 -2.91 -39.47 8.02
C LYS A 426 -3.58 -40.13 6.81
N ASN A 427 -4.10 -39.33 5.87
CA ASN A 427 -4.73 -39.83 4.64
C ASN A 427 -3.75 -40.33 3.56
N LYS A 428 -2.44 -40.03 3.68
CA LYS A 428 -1.40 -40.58 2.79
C LYS A 428 -0.86 -41.97 3.19
N LYS A 429 -1.44 -42.65 4.19
CA LYS A 429 -1.01 -43.99 4.62
C LYS A 429 -1.91 -45.17 4.24
N PHE A 430 -2.94 -44.96 3.43
CA PHE A 430 -3.76 -46.06 2.91
C PHE A 430 -4.10 -45.85 1.44
N THR A 431 -3.22 -46.30 0.54
CA THR A 431 -3.59 -46.80 -0.80
C THR A 431 -2.37 -47.43 -1.46
N LEU A 432 -2.10 -48.70 -1.12
CA LEU A 432 -1.43 -49.61 -2.03
C LEU A 432 -2.42 -50.76 -2.28
N LYS A 433 -3.16 -50.70 -3.40
CA LYS A 433 -3.88 -51.85 -3.94
C LYS A 433 -3.19 -52.26 -5.25
N ARG A 434 -2.65 -53.48 -5.20
CA ARG A 434 -2.07 -54.27 -6.30
C ARG A 434 -3.03 -54.38 -7.47
N ALA A 435 -2.48 -54.32 -8.67
CA ALA A 435 -3.12 -54.74 -9.91
C ALA A 435 -2.96 -56.25 -10.15
N ALA A 436 -3.93 -56.77 -10.90
CA ALA A 436 -3.94 -58.01 -11.69
C ALA A 436 -4.24 -59.35 -10.98
N ASP A 437 -5.44 -59.85 -11.29
CA ASP A 437 -5.70 -61.05 -12.11
C ASP A 437 -6.51 -62.19 -11.46
N HIS A 438 -7.24 -62.84 -12.36
CA HIS A 438 -8.32 -63.80 -12.23
C HIS A 438 -8.08 -65.05 -11.35
N GLY A 439 -9.19 -65.54 -10.81
CA GLY A 439 -9.56 -66.96 -10.95
C GLY A 439 -9.24 -67.89 -9.77
N GLU A 440 -10.31 -68.33 -9.10
CA GLU A 440 -10.57 -69.68 -8.54
C GLU A 440 -9.55 -70.36 -7.60
N GLY A 441 -10.06 -70.91 -6.49
CA GLY A 441 -9.41 -72.05 -5.82
C GLY A 441 -9.46 -72.05 -4.29
N GLU A 442 -10.05 -73.11 -3.75
CA GLU A 442 -10.32 -73.44 -2.35
C GLU A 442 -9.11 -73.59 -1.40
N SER A 443 -9.37 -73.25 -0.12
CA SER A 443 -9.02 -73.99 1.12
C SER A 443 -7.58 -74.06 1.69
N ALA A 444 -7.57 -73.88 3.03
CA ALA A 444 -6.80 -74.59 4.06
C ALA A 444 -5.38 -74.13 4.51
N LYS A 445 -5.34 -73.81 5.83
CA LYS A 445 -4.36 -74.14 6.89
C LYS A 445 -2.94 -73.54 6.90
N ASP A 446 -2.69 -72.74 7.95
CA ASP A 446 -1.59 -72.74 8.95
C ASP A 446 -0.53 -73.88 8.91
N PRO A 447 0.62 -73.78 9.65
CA PRO A 447 1.41 -72.62 10.10
C PRO A 447 2.96 -72.89 10.07
N GLU A 448 3.71 -72.07 10.81
CA GLU A 448 4.91 -72.41 11.61
C GLU A 448 6.36 -72.20 11.09
N ASP A 449 7.07 -71.43 11.93
CA ASP A 449 8.41 -71.67 12.52
C ASP A 449 9.75 -71.20 11.92
N ALA A 450 10.36 -70.30 12.69
CA ALA A 450 11.61 -70.44 13.43
C ALA A 450 13.00 -70.39 12.73
N SER A 451 13.68 -69.29 13.04
CA SER A 451 14.94 -69.24 13.83
C SER A 451 16.32 -69.42 13.17
N SER A 452 17.31 -68.86 13.88
CA SER A 452 18.76 -69.11 13.88
C SER A 452 19.62 -68.43 12.81
N GLU A 453 20.91 -68.21 13.00
CA GLU A 453 21.73 -67.62 14.07
C GLU A 453 23.14 -67.42 13.45
N LYS A 454 23.92 -66.46 13.99
CA LYS A 454 25.40 -66.43 14.09
C LYS A 454 26.33 -66.31 12.87
N GLY A 455 27.18 -65.26 12.91
CA GLY A 455 28.63 -65.44 13.18
C GLY A 455 29.65 -64.98 12.12
N GLY A 456 30.67 -64.19 12.55
CA GLY A 456 32.08 -64.39 12.12
C GLY A 456 32.85 -63.31 11.33
N GLU A 457 33.47 -62.37 12.05
CA GLU A 457 34.83 -61.75 11.97
C GLU A 457 35.71 -61.57 10.68
N THR A 458 36.16 -60.30 10.50
CA THR A 458 37.53 -59.76 10.21
C THR A 458 38.23 -59.84 8.82
N ARG A 459 38.59 -58.67 8.22
CA ARG A 459 39.95 -58.05 8.18
C ARG A 459 40.04 -56.81 7.25
N ASN A 460 40.96 -55.90 7.61
CA ASN A 460 41.31 -54.59 7.01
C ASN A 460 41.84 -54.59 5.55
N SER A 461 41.54 -53.55 4.76
CA SER A 461 42.51 -52.49 4.36
C SER A 461 42.00 -51.50 3.28
N LYS A 462 42.24 -50.20 3.58
CA LYS A 462 42.44 -48.98 2.76
C LYS A 462 41.91 -48.81 1.32
N LYS A 463 41.28 -47.64 1.15
CA LYS A 463 41.27 -46.67 0.02
C LYS A 463 40.80 -47.17 -1.34
N SER A 464 39.61 -46.74 -1.74
CA SER A 464 39.36 -46.20 -3.08
C SER A 464 38.00 -45.50 -3.14
N SER A 465 37.95 -44.48 -3.99
CA SER A 465 36.85 -43.59 -4.32
C SER A 465 35.52 -44.28 -4.64
N HIS A 466 34.44 -43.76 -4.07
CA HIS A 466 33.10 -43.92 -4.66
C HIS A 466 32.52 -42.57 -5.08
N SER A 467 32.28 -42.52 -6.38
CA SER A 467 31.44 -41.63 -7.17
C SER A 467 30.18 -41.15 -6.43
N LEU A 468 30.15 -39.85 -6.13
CA LEU A 468 28.93 -39.07 -6.01
C LEU A 468 28.53 -38.62 -7.42
N LEU A 469 27.63 -39.36 -8.06
CA LEU A 469 26.81 -38.86 -9.16
C LEU A 469 25.51 -38.37 -8.50
N SER A 470 25.40 -37.08 -8.22
CA SER A 470 24.92 -36.04 -9.16
C SER A 470 23.42 -36.17 -9.44
N CYS A 471 22.62 -35.45 -8.65
CA CYS A 471 21.38 -34.83 -9.11
C CYS A 471 21.26 -33.44 -8.45
N PRO A 472 20.67 -32.45 -9.15
CA PRO A 472 21.06 -31.05 -9.04
C PRO A 472 20.46 -30.39 -7.80
N SER A 473 21.27 -29.57 -7.13
CA SER A 473 20.78 -28.51 -6.26
C SER A 473 19.95 -27.52 -7.09
N GLN A 474 18.63 -27.63 -7.03
CA GLN A 474 17.80 -26.47 -7.34
C GLN A 474 17.96 -25.47 -6.19
N SER A 475 18.42 -24.28 -6.52
CA SER A 475 18.29 -23.12 -5.65
C SER A 475 16.81 -22.95 -5.31
N PHE A 476 16.53 -22.79 -4.02
CA PHE A 476 15.22 -22.37 -3.54
C PHE A 476 14.90 -21.03 -4.23
N ASN A 477 14.05 -21.07 -5.26
CA ASN A 477 13.65 -19.86 -5.98
C ASN A 477 12.88 -18.96 -5.00
N SER A 478 13.43 -17.77 -4.77
CA SER A 478 12.90 -16.64 -4.04
C SER A 478 11.69 -16.01 -4.74
N LYS A 479 10.65 -16.82 -5.01
CA LYS A 479 9.42 -16.41 -5.70
C LYS A 479 8.23 -16.18 -4.76
N LEU A 480 8.47 -16.16 -3.44
CA LEU A 480 7.42 -16.11 -2.41
C LEU A 480 7.57 -14.95 -1.41
N ALA A 481 8.39 -13.94 -1.72
CA ALA A 481 8.52 -12.73 -0.89
C ALA A 481 8.44 -11.42 -1.69
N VAL A 482 8.15 -11.51 -2.99
CA VAL A 482 7.88 -10.36 -3.86
C VAL A 482 6.64 -10.72 -4.65
N LEU A 483 5.63 -9.85 -4.62
CA LEU A 483 4.27 -9.98 -5.18
C LEU A 483 3.24 -10.51 -4.17
N GLY A 484 2.24 -9.67 -3.89
CA GLY A 484 1.02 -10.00 -3.18
C GLY A 484 0.18 -11.02 -3.95
N GLN A 485 0.62 -12.27 -3.99
CA GLN A 485 -0.26 -13.40 -4.25
C GLN A 485 -1.05 -13.70 -2.98
N VAL A 486 -2.07 -12.89 -2.74
CA VAL A 486 -3.15 -13.24 -1.85
C VAL A 486 -4.40 -13.31 -2.73
N PHE A 487 -4.86 -14.54 -3.00
CA PHE A 487 -6.11 -14.91 -3.68
C PHE A 487 -6.13 -14.86 -5.21
N LEU A 488 -5.57 -15.89 -5.85
CA LEU A 488 -6.13 -16.46 -7.08
C LEU A 488 -6.04 -17.99 -6.97
N ASP A 489 -7.09 -18.61 -6.44
CA ASP A 489 -7.33 -20.03 -6.70
C ASP A 489 -8.21 -20.16 -7.95
N ASN A 490 -7.74 -21.00 -8.86
CA ASN A 490 -8.40 -21.36 -10.12
C ASN A 490 -9.80 -21.93 -9.89
N ASN A 491 -10.80 -21.35 -10.56
CA ASN A 491 -11.75 -22.07 -11.44
C ASN A 491 -12.56 -21.10 -12.29
#